data_AF-A0A969F7B7-F1
#
_entry.id   AF-A0A969F7B7-F1
#
_cell.length_a   1.000
_cell.length_b   1.000
_cell.length_c   1.000
_cell.angle_alpha   90.00
_cell.angle_beta   90.00
_cell.angle_gamma   90.00
#
_symmetry.space_group_name_H-M   'P 1'
#
loop_
_entity.id
_entity.type
_entity.pdbx_description
1 polymer ?
#
loop_
_entity_poly.entity_id
_entity_poly.type
_entity_poly.pdbx_seq_one_letter_code
_entity_poly.pdbx_strand_id
1 'polypeptide(L)' 'RILKYLSEEPLTPAELARRLRLRPPTVIHHLDALRLARLVHVTLSQQGDVMQHDRKQLMLPVIYCTSL' A
#
# COMPACT_ATOMS: atom_id res chain seq x y z
N ARG A 1 6.20 -10.36 6.05
CA ARG A 1 4.78 -10.12 6.43
C ARG A 1 4.09 -9.17 5.47
N ILE A 2 4.66 -8.01 5.11
CA ILE A 2 4.10 -7.09 4.09
C ILE A 2 3.74 -7.82 2.79
N LEU A 3 4.67 -8.58 2.21
CA LEU A 3 4.43 -9.34 0.98
C LEU A 3 3.30 -10.37 1.09
N LYS A 4 3.06 -10.95 2.27
CA LYS A 4 1.94 -11.89 2.47
C LYS A 4 0.61 -11.17 2.28
N TYR A 5 0.44 -9.99 2.90
CA TYR A 5 -0.78 -9.20 2.73
C TYR A 5 -0.96 -8.68 1.31
N LEU A 6 0.13 -8.23 0.67
CA LEU A 6 0.10 -7.73 -0.71
C LEU A 6 -0.11 -8.85 -1.75
N SER A 7 0.18 -10.10 -1.39
CA SER A 7 -0.08 -11.28 -2.22
C SER A 7 -1.52 -11.74 -2.14
N GLU A 8 -2.25 -11.38 -1.07
CA GLU A 8 -3.68 -11.69 -0.90
C GLU A 8 -4.53 -10.65 -1.62
N GLU A 9 -4.22 -9.35 -1.44
CA GLU A 9 -4.90 -8.24 -2.14
C GLU A 9 -3.99 -7.00 -2.23
N PRO A 10 -4.19 -6.13 -3.24
CA PRO A 10 -3.51 -4.85 -3.31
C PRO A 10 -4.00 -3.91 -2.20
N LEU A 11 -3.07 -3.19 -1.55
CA LEU A 11 -3.38 -2.34 -0.39
C LEU A 11 -2.69 -0.98 -0.50
N THR A 12 -3.30 0.04 0.09
CA THR A 12 -2.65 1.34 0.29
C THR A 12 -1.65 1.28 1.46
N PRO A 13 -0.65 2.18 1.51
CA PRO A 13 0.27 2.28 2.65
C PRO A 13 -0.46 2.48 3.98
N ALA A 14 -1.57 3.21 3.98
CA ALA A 14 -2.37 3.49 5.17
C ALA A 14 -3.09 2.24 5.69
N GLU A 15 -3.67 1.44 4.79
CA GLU A 15 -4.31 0.16 5.15
C GLU A 15 -3.29 -0.85 5.65
N LEU A 16 -2.12 -0.90 5.01
CA LEU A 16 -1.02 -1.75 5.41
C LEU A 16 -0.49 -1.36 6.80
N ALA A 17 -0.36 -0.05 7.08
CA ALA A 17 -0.01 0.46 8.41
C ALA A 17 -1.05 0.09 9.47
N ARG A 18 -2.35 0.22 9.15
CA ARG A 18 -3.44 -0.16 10.05
C ARG A 18 -3.43 -1.66 10.37
N ARG A 19 -3.26 -2.52 9.35
CA ARG A 19 -3.24 -3.99 9.52
C ARG A 19 -2.01 -4.48 10.25
N LEU A 20 -0.83 -3.92 9.94
CA LEU A 20 0.41 -4.28 10.60
C LEU A 20 0.58 -3.61 11.98
N ARG A 21 -0.31 -2.68 12.35
CA ARG A 21 -0.21 -1.83 13.54
C ARG A 21 1.13 -1.10 13.62
N LEU A 22 1.64 -0.68 12.47
CA LEU A 22 2.90 0.07 12.35
C LEU A 22 2.62 1.56 12.15
N ARG A 23 3.55 2.40 12.59
CA ARG A 23 3.49 3.83 12.27
C ARG A 23 3.69 4.02 10.75
N PRO A 24 2.97 4.95 10.10
CA PRO A 24 3.10 5.19 8.67
C PRO A 24 4.55 5.32 8.15
N PRO A 25 5.48 6.04 8.82
CA PRO A 25 6.86 6.18 8.34
C PRO A 25 7.61 4.84 8.23
N THR A 26 7.35 3.92 9.16
CA THR A 26 7.96 2.58 9.16
C THR A 26 7.48 1.77 7.96
N VAL A 27 6.19 1.88 7.61
CA VAL A 27 5.63 1.20 6.44
C VAL A 27 6.22 1.77 5.16
N ILE A 28 6.32 3.09 5.03
CA ILE A 28 6.95 3.74 3.88
C ILE A 28 8.39 3.26 3.71
N HIS A 29 9.18 3.26 4.79
CA HIS A 29 10.56 2.77 4.74
C HIS A 29 10.67 1.33 4.24
N HIS A 30 9.81 0.42 4.74
CA HIS A 30 9.81 -0.96 4.25
C HIS A 30 9.36 -1.07 2.79
N LEU A 31 8.39 -0.26 2.36
CA LEU A 31 7.94 -0.24 0.97
C LEU A 31 9.02 0.28 0.03
N ASP A 32 9.78 1.28 0.42
CA ASP A 32 10.92 1.78 -0.36
C ASP A 32 11.99 0.70 -0.52
N ALA A 33 12.34 -0.01 0.56
CA ALA A 33 13.26 -1.13 0.49
C ALA A 33 12.75 -2.25 -0.45
N LEU A 34 11.47 -2.60 -0.36
CA LEU A 34 10.84 -3.60 -1.23
C LEU A 34 10.76 -3.14 -2.70
N ARG A 35 10.51 -1.85 -2.94
CA ARG A 35 10.44 -1.26 -4.27
C ARG A 35 11.83 -1.26 -4.92
N LEU A 36 12.87 -0.90 -4.19
CA LEU A 36 14.26 -0.97 -4.66
C LEU A 36 14.67 -2.40 -4.99
N ALA A 37 14.18 -3.38 -4.21
CA ALA A 37 14.35 -4.81 -4.50
C ALA A 37 13.43 -5.33 -5.62
N ARG A 38 12.58 -4.49 -6.22
CA ARG A 38 11.56 -4.84 -7.23
C ARG A 38 10.60 -5.95 -6.79
N LEU A 39 10.26 -5.99 -5.50
CA LEU A 39 9.32 -6.93 -4.89
C LEU A 39 7.89 -6.37 -4.79
N VAL A 40 7.71 -5.08 -5.03
CA VAL A 40 6.39 -4.42 -5.04
C VAL A 40 6.33 -3.35 -6.14
N HIS A 41 5.16 -3.17 -6.73
CA HIS A 41 4.83 -2.02 -7.56
C HIS A 41 3.93 -1.07 -6.80
N VAL A 42 4.28 0.22 -6.83
CA VAL A 42 3.42 1.28 -6.31
C VAL A 42 2.83 1.99 -7.51
N THR A 43 1.52 1.89 -7.70
CA THR A 43 0.80 2.60 -8.76
C THR A 43 -0.16 3.60 -8.15
N LEU A 44 -0.42 4.69 -8.87
CA LEU A 44 -1.43 5.67 -8.47
C LEU A 44 -2.76 5.20 -9.07
N SER A 45 -3.63 4.60 -8.24
CA SER A 45 -4.93 4.16 -8.72
C SER A 45 -5.98 5.26 -8.52
N GLN A 46 -6.79 5.52 -9.54
CA GLN A 46 -7.95 6.41 -9.47
C GLN A 46 -9.19 5.71 -8.90
N GLN A 47 -9.02 4.66 -8.10
CA GLN A 47 -10.13 3.84 -7.65
C GLN A 47 -10.87 4.51 -6.50
N GLY A 48 -11.82 5.38 -6.87
CA GLY A 48 -12.97 5.65 -6.04
C GLY A 48 -13.83 4.39 -6.03
N ASP A 49 -13.66 3.54 -5.01
CA ASP A 49 -14.84 3.05 -4.33
C ASP A 49 -14.56 2.59 -2.90
N VAL A 50 -15.40 3.15 -2.03
CA VAL A 50 -15.76 2.85 -0.65
C VAL A 50 -14.73 2.91 0.50
N MET A 51 -15.06 3.83 1.42
CA MET A 51 -14.69 3.93 2.84
C MET A 51 -13.46 4.75 3.25
N GLN A 52 -13.37 6.00 2.78
CA GLN A 52 -12.80 7.07 3.60
C GLN A 52 -13.78 8.23 3.67
N HIS A 53 -14.61 8.19 4.71
CA HIS A 53 -15.57 9.23 5.07
C HIS A 53 -14.82 10.45 5.63
N ASP A 54 -13.95 11.09 4.84
CA ASP A 54 -13.61 12.49 5.04
C ASP A 54 -12.92 13.07 3.79
N ARG A 55 -13.66 13.97 3.15
CA ARG A 55 -13.31 14.93 2.09
C ARG A 55 -11.81 15.10 1.83
N LYS A 56 -11.24 14.40 0.85
CA LYS A 56 -10.31 14.93 -0.19
C LYS A 56 -10.21 13.89 -1.30
N GLN A 57 -10.43 14.30 -2.55
CA GLN A 57 -10.14 13.50 -3.74
C GLN A 57 -8.62 13.32 -3.87
N LEU A 58 -8.02 12.45 -3.04
CA LEU A 58 -6.60 12.12 -3.13
C LEU A 58 -6.43 10.92 -4.05
N MET A 59 -5.59 11.13 -5.07
CA MET A 59 -4.96 10.08 -5.86
C MET A 59 -4.04 9.28 -4.94
N LEU A 60 -4.58 8.24 -4.29
CA LEU A 60 -3.83 7.44 -3.32
C LEU A 60 -2.99 6.38 -4.03
N PRO A 61 -1.74 6.18 -3.61
CA PRO A 61 -0.92 5.09 -4.12
C PRO A 61 -1.45 3.75 -3.61
N VAL A 62 -1.70 2.83 -4.53
CA VAL A 62 -2.03 1.42 -4.26
C VAL A 62 -0.78 0.58 -4.52
N ILE A 63 -0.50 -0.36 -3.63
CA ILE A 63 0.69 -1.21 -3.68
C ILE A 63 0.25 -2.61 -4.12
N TYR A 64 0.97 -3.15 -5.11
CA TYR A 64 0.80 -4.49 -5.66
C TYR A 64 2.04 -5.32 -5.36
N CYS A 65 1.85 -6.61 -5.08
CA CYS A 65 2.96 -7.56 -5.07
C CYS A 65 3.40 -7.81 -6.52
N THR A 66 4.70 -7.72 -6.81
CA THR A 66 5.24 -8.17 -8.09
C THR A 66 5.30 -9.70 -8.10
N SER A 67 4.14 -10.35 -8.14
CA SER A 67 4.11 -11.73 -8.61
C SER A 67 4.01 -11.68 -10.13
N LEU A 68 5.04 -12.23 -10.78
CA LEU A 68 4.96 -12.73 -12.15
C LEU A 68 3.81 -13.73 -12.29
#